data_AF-A0AAW4KQ74-F1
#
_entry.id   AF-A0AAW4KQ74-F1
#
_cell.length_a   1.000
_cell.length_b   1.000
_cell.length_c   1.000
_cell.angle_alpha   90.00
_cell.angle_beta   90.00
_cell.angle_gamma   90.00
#
_symmetry.space_group_name_H-M   'P 1'
#
loop_
_entity.id
_entity.type
_entity.pdbx_description
1 polymer ?
#
loop_
_entity_poly.entity_id
_entity_poly.type
_entity_poly.pdbx_seq_one_letter_code
_entity_poly.pdbx_strand_id
1 'polypeptide(L)' 'LAIFSDESSRNPQLKNLLAILKMAEHICSSYRVLGNQPVDHEWNAIGHLVLDYVGLSDYDFESMKLSIRELGAH' A
#
# COMPACT_ATOMS: atom_id res chain seq x y z
N LEU A 1 1.18 -5.90 -10.67
CA LEU A 1 1.29 -4.73 -11.58
C LEU A 1 0.12 -4.59 -12.56
N ALA A 2 -0.41 -5.66 -13.18
CA ALA A 2 -1.54 -5.55 -14.12
C ALA A 2 -2.89 -5.11 -13.50
N ILE A 3 -3.20 -5.42 -12.24
CA ILE A 3 -4.56 -5.22 -11.69
C ILE A 3 -4.96 -3.74 -11.50
N PHE A 4 -4.01 -2.86 -11.17
CA PHE A 4 -4.28 -1.41 -11.04
C PHE A 4 -4.07 -0.64 -12.34
N SER A 5 -3.28 -1.17 -13.29
CA SER A 5 -3.08 -0.59 -14.62
C SER A 5 -4.12 -1.06 -15.65
N ASP A 6 -4.80 -2.18 -15.39
CA ASP A 6 -5.84 -2.71 -16.25
C ASP A 6 -7.20 -2.10 -15.84
N GLU A 7 -7.72 -1.25 -16.74
CA GLU A 7 -9.05 -0.63 -16.67
C GLU A 7 -10.19 -1.67 -16.69
N SER A 8 -9.91 -2.96 -16.86
CA SER A 8 -10.96 -3.96 -16.75
C SER A 8 -11.51 -3.94 -15.33
N SER A 9 -12.80 -3.72 -15.26
CA SER A 9 -13.73 -3.89 -14.13
C SER A 9 -13.74 -5.32 -13.52
N ARG A 10 -12.65 -6.08 -13.69
CA ARG A 10 -12.49 -7.43 -13.17
C ARG A 10 -12.19 -7.36 -11.67
N ASN A 11 -13.28 -7.41 -10.90
CA ASN A 11 -13.34 -7.71 -9.47
C ASN A 11 -12.97 -6.55 -8.52
N PRO A 12 -13.94 -5.65 -8.20
CA PRO A 12 -13.73 -4.58 -7.21
C PRO A 12 -13.34 -5.13 -5.83
N GLN A 13 -13.83 -6.30 -5.43
CA GLN A 13 -13.40 -6.96 -4.18
C GLN A 13 -11.92 -7.33 -4.18
N LEU A 14 -11.39 -7.76 -5.33
CA LEU A 14 -9.96 -8.08 -5.47
C LEU A 14 -9.13 -6.81 -5.40
N LYS A 15 -9.56 -5.72 -6.05
CA LYS A 15 -8.89 -4.40 -5.98
C LYS A 15 -8.86 -3.86 -4.55
N ASN A 16 -9.98 -3.94 -3.82
CA ASN A 16 -10.05 -3.59 -2.40
C ASN A 16 -9.06 -4.39 -1.54
N LEU A 17 -9.08 -5.72 -1.67
CA LEU A 17 -8.16 -6.55 -0.88
C LEU A 17 -6.70 -6.27 -1.24
N LEU A 18 -6.40 -6.11 -2.53
CA LEU A 18 -5.05 -5.82 -3.00
C LEU A 18 -4.55 -4.45 -2.52
N ALA A 19 -5.41 -3.44 -2.50
CA ALA A 19 -5.11 -2.11 -1.96
C ALA A 19 -4.69 -2.22 -0.49
N ILE A 20 -5.50 -2.89 0.34
CA ILE A 20 -5.22 -3.10 1.77
C ILE A 20 -3.91 -3.87 1.96
N LEU A 21 -3.69 -4.94 1.20
CA LEU A 21 -2.47 -5.75 1.31
C LEU A 21 -1.22 -4.95 0.92
N LYS A 22 -1.29 -4.14 -0.14
CA LYS A 22 -0.14 -3.32 -0.56
C LYS A 22 0.16 -2.18 0.43
N MET A 23 -0.89 -1.56 0.98
CA MET A 23 -0.73 -0.62 2.08
C MET A 23 -0.02 -1.30 3.27
N ALA A 24 -0.48 -2.47 3.71
CA ALA A 24 0.13 -3.21 4.81
C ALA A 24 1.58 -3.61 4.53
N GLU A 25 1.89 -4.07 3.31
CA GLU A 25 3.25 -4.44 2.91
C GLU A 25 4.24 -3.27 3.03
N HIS A 26 3.82 -2.10 2.56
CA HIS A 26 4.62 -0.88 2.65
C HIS A 26 4.84 -0.45 4.09
N ILE A 27 3.78 -0.48 4.93
CA ILE A 27 3.85 -0.15 6.37
C ILE A 27 4.84 -1.07 7.09
N CYS A 28 4.76 -2.38 6.84
CA CYS A 28 5.64 -3.38 7.45
C CYS A 28 7.06 -3.40 6.86
N SER A 29 7.31 -2.63 5.80
CA SER A 29 8.60 -2.59 5.09
C SER A 29 9.07 -3.98 4.64
N SER A 30 8.15 -4.83 4.16
CA SER A 30 8.45 -6.19 3.72
C SER A 30 9.50 -6.24 2.62
N TYR A 31 9.57 -5.21 1.76
CA TYR A 31 10.62 -5.04 0.74
C TYR A 31 12.04 -5.03 1.32
N ARG A 32 12.20 -4.50 2.54
CA ARG A 32 13.49 -4.44 3.24
C ARG A 32 13.83 -5.77 3.91
N VAL A 33 12.84 -6.43 4.51
CA VAL A 33 13.02 -7.68 5.27
C VAL A 33 13.17 -8.90 4.36
N LEU A 34 12.34 -9.00 3.33
CA LEU A 34 12.31 -10.14 2.41
C LEU A 34 13.11 -9.89 1.12
N GLY A 35 13.05 -8.66 0.60
CA GLY A 35 13.72 -8.29 -0.66
C GLY A 35 15.15 -7.77 -0.49
N ASN A 36 15.57 -7.48 0.76
CA ASN A 36 16.84 -6.80 1.06
C ASN A 36 17.05 -5.49 0.25
N GLN A 37 15.97 -4.85 -0.19
CA GLN A 37 16.02 -3.59 -0.93
C GLN A 37 15.86 -2.41 0.02
N PRO A 38 16.65 -1.33 -0.16
CA PRO A 38 16.52 -0.12 0.67
C PRO A 38 15.30 0.73 0.30
N VAL A 39 14.73 0.52 -0.88
CA VAL A 39 13.64 1.34 -1.44
C VAL A 39 12.50 0.44 -1.89
N ASP A 40 11.28 0.87 -1.60
CA ASP A 40 10.05 0.23 -2.08
C ASP A 40 9.72 0.70 -3.50
N HIS A 41 10.34 0.07 -4.49
CA HIS A 41 10.11 0.39 -5.90
C HIS A 41 8.68 0.08 -6.35
N GLU A 42 8.03 -0.91 -5.71
CA GLU A 42 6.65 -1.25 -6.04
C GLU A 42 5.70 -0.16 -5.54
N TRP A 43 5.80 0.22 -4.26
CA TRP A 43 4.98 1.28 -3.70
C TRP A 43 5.20 2.63 -4.40
N ASN A 44 6.43 2.94 -4.81
CA ASN A 44 6.68 4.17 -5.59
C ASN A 44 5.93 4.18 -6.94
N ALA A 45 5.69 3.00 -7.54
CA ALA A 45 4.99 2.89 -8.81
C ALA A 45 3.46 2.85 -8.67
N ILE A 46 2.93 2.20 -7.62
CA ILE A 46 1.47 1.97 -7.48
C ILE A 46 0.82 2.69 -6.30
N GLY A 47 1.59 3.25 -5.36
CA GLY A 47 1.08 3.81 -4.12
C GLY A 47 0.05 4.91 -4.35
N HIS A 48 0.32 5.84 -5.28
CA HIS A 48 -0.62 6.88 -5.65
C HIS A 48 -1.94 6.32 -6.23
N LEU A 49 -1.90 5.26 -7.04
CA LEU A 49 -3.10 4.60 -7.58
C LEU A 49 -3.90 3.89 -6.50
N VAL A 50 -3.20 3.27 -5.54
CA VAL A 50 -3.82 2.60 -4.40
C VAL A 50 -4.53 3.62 -3.52
N LEU A 51 -3.86 4.73 -3.20
CA LEU A 51 -4.40 5.84 -2.39
C LEU A 51 -5.60 6.51 -3.07
N ASP A 52 -5.52 6.79 -4.37
CA ASP A 52 -6.62 7.34 -5.16
C ASP A 52 -7.83 6.38 -5.18
N TYR A 53 -7.57 5.08 -5.34
CA TYR A 53 -8.63 4.05 -5.34
C TYR A 53 -9.36 3.94 -3.99
N VAL A 54 -8.65 4.05 -2.87
CA VAL A 54 -9.27 4.01 -1.52
C VAL A 54 -9.78 5.38 -1.06
N GLY A 55 -9.47 6.45 -1.79
CA GLY A 55 -9.85 7.82 -1.45
C GLY A 55 -9.09 8.40 -0.26
N LEU A 56 -7.82 8.03 -0.09
CA LEU A 56 -6.94 8.56 0.96
C LEU A 56 -5.90 9.51 0.37
N SER A 57 -5.54 10.55 1.12
CA SER A 57 -4.36 11.35 0.79
C SER A 57 -3.07 10.71 1.33
N ASP A 58 -1.92 11.10 0.79
CA ASP A 58 -0.61 10.71 1.34
C ASP A 58 -0.49 11.08 2.83
N TYR A 59 -1.04 12.24 3.22
CA TYR A 59 -1.04 12.69 4.62
C TYR A 59 -1.84 11.76 5.53
N ASP A 60 -3.04 11.35 5.10
CA ASP A 60 -3.88 10.40 5.87
C ASP A 60 -3.14 9.07 6.04
N PHE A 61 -2.46 8.62 4.99
CA PHE A 61 -1.70 7.38 5.01
C PHE A 61 -0.46 7.46 5.92
N GLU A 62 0.27 8.57 5.93
CA GLU A 62 1.38 8.79 6.88
C GLU A 62 0.88 8.85 8.33
N SER A 63 -0.26 9.51 8.57
CA SER A 63 -0.89 9.56 9.89
C SER A 63 -1.27 8.15 10.37
N MET A 64 -1.88 7.35 9.49
CA MET A 64 -2.24 5.96 9.79
C MET A 64 -1.01 5.09 10.08
N LYS A 65 0.08 5.30 9.32
CA LYS A 65 1.39 4.67 9.58
C LYS A 65 1.91 4.98 10.97
N LEU A 66 1.86 6.25 11.38
CA LEU A 66 2.31 6.67 12.69
C LEU A 66 1.50 5.99 13.80
N SER A 67 0.16 6.03 13.70
CA SER A 67 -0.73 5.39 14.68
C SER A 67 -0.49 3.88 14.81
N ILE A 68 -0.26 3.17 13.70
CA ILE A 68 0.04 1.72 13.73
C ILE A 68 1.38 1.45 14.42
N ARG A 69 2.40 2.28 14.20
CA ARG A 69 3.70 2.14 14.87
C ARG A 69 3.61 2.43 16.36
N GLU A 70 2.81 3.41 16.76
CA GLU A 70 2.54 3.72 18.17
C GLU A 70 1.78 2.58 18.86
N LEU A 71 0.79 1.99 18.20
CA LEU A 71 0.06 0.81 18.69
C LEU A 71 0.97 -0.40 18.90
N GLY A 72 1.93 -0.64 18.01
CA GLY A 72 2.88 -1.76 18.12
C GLY A 72 4.07 -1.52 19.06
N ALA A 73 4.21 -0.32 19.62
CA ALA A 73 5.23 0.02 20.61
C ALA A 73 4.76 -0.20 22.07
N HIS A 74 3.50 -0.62 22.26
CA HIS A 74 2.92 -1.09 23.52
C HIS A 74 2.77 -2.62 23.49
#